data_AF-A0AAD7W5C3-F1
#
_entry.id   AF-A0AAD7W5C3-F1
#
_cell.length_a   1.000
_cell.length_b   1.000
_cell.length_c   1.000
_cell.angle_alpha   90.00
_cell.angle_beta   90.00
_cell.angle_gamma   90.00
#
_symmetry.space_group_name_H-M   'P 1'
#
loop_
_entity.id
_entity.type
_entity.pdbx_description
1 polymer ?
#
loop_
_entity_poly.entity_id
_entity_poly.type
_entity_poly.pdbx_seq_one_letter_code
_entity_poly.pdbx_strand_id
1 'polypeptide(L)'
;MDGSVATVTSLSADTEGDLEGQDVKTRNVSSHKPFVWTMASNPLVNGDISRGPRHQGPGEGGPSVPHVGALEDTLQQMNILIKENRELKEALKQTNNSMKERFEGLSAWKEKQKEERDFLEAKLDEAKERVATLTKRNEDLRKKLQSLEAAEGALQGEQQSSELKAGQGSPEDSFIEIRIAQEGKMDVTTDLPIRQDSHTARCDMTASRHDSEELTVSQLLQSLRKETQKTETLQLELLDAREVRPPVGRKPPLEQKSGTFSAAELISELEAQEVTQLETETQTSLVMGQIEGLTPAKGETPQGASAKQSDTEVEGLKGQMTRLIKELQQGQAKLDDAEDMKKCLHDRCKDMEQDLAVLRAQLVEKQQVQTENEKLKLQVDSMVSTSKMEQKKAEDERKNQAQLKEEYTKLYEDYNLLKQKKKEPVVSSDELIQLYARLDAAEQALAVKQQKIDEMKQDFYKKEQELDTISVFKAQAEVYSSDFYAERAAREKIHEERERLATQLDFVKKQNSQLQEELESLGRQSLNEMQRRHVSRGASPGGGPQGARGAEGRDWEKQLNIPEHACPKCNEILPDLDSLQIHIMDCII
;
A
#
# COMPACT_ATOMS: atom_id res chain seq x y z
N MET A 1 87.16 9.96 22.68
CA MET A 1 86.17 9.91 23.76
C MET A 1 84.97 9.20 23.18
N ASP A 2 84.87 7.93 23.56
CA ASP A 2 83.71 7.03 23.68
C ASP A 2 82.54 7.23 22.71
N GLY A 3 82.05 6.25 21.94
CA GLY A 3 82.10 4.81 22.13
C GLY A 3 80.67 4.25 22.18
N SER A 4 80.41 3.23 21.34
CA SER A 4 79.38 2.18 21.45
C SER A 4 77.90 2.60 21.48
N VAL A 5 77.05 2.16 20.55
CA VAL A 5 76.62 0.78 20.25
C VAL A 5 75.80 0.18 21.40
N ALA A 6 74.68 -0.44 20.99
CA ALA A 6 73.98 -1.56 21.64
C ALA A 6 72.91 -1.24 22.69
N THR A 7 71.81 -1.98 22.86
CA THR A 7 71.02 -2.96 22.08
C THR A 7 69.90 -3.40 23.05
N VAL A 8 68.83 -4.05 22.54
CA VAL A 8 68.01 -5.10 23.21
C VAL A 8 67.01 -4.58 24.26
N THR A 9 65.71 -4.90 24.24
CA THR A 9 65.03 -6.22 24.21
C THR A 9 63.55 -5.96 23.88
N SER A 10 62.97 -6.43 22.76
CA SER A 10 62.24 -7.71 22.61
C SER A 10 61.42 -8.16 23.82
N LEU A 11 60.09 -8.17 23.68
CA LEU A 11 59.24 -9.21 24.26
C LEU A 11 58.04 -9.41 23.33
N SER A 12 58.16 -10.48 22.54
CA SER A 12 57.05 -11.19 21.91
C SER A 12 56.13 -11.75 22.98
N ALA A 13 54.82 -11.70 22.73
CA ALA A 13 53.92 -12.78 23.10
C ALA A 13 52.61 -12.59 22.32
N ASP A 14 52.48 -13.39 21.27
CA ASP A 14 51.19 -13.82 20.75
C ASP A 14 50.35 -14.38 21.90
N THR A 15 49.13 -13.88 22.01
CA THR A 15 48.02 -14.68 22.53
C THR A 15 46.87 -14.50 21.55
N GLU A 16 46.82 -15.41 20.58
CA GLU A 16 45.56 -15.99 20.13
C GLU A 16 44.71 -16.29 21.37
N GLY A 17 43.60 -15.59 21.47
CA GLY A 17 42.56 -15.82 22.44
C GLY A 17 41.26 -15.90 21.68
N ASP A 18 40.93 -17.12 21.24
CA ASP A 18 39.59 -17.55 20.91
C ASP A 18 38.60 -16.95 21.93
N LEU A 19 37.75 -16.05 21.47
CA LEU A 19 36.44 -15.86 22.07
C LEU A 19 35.42 -16.26 21.03
N GLU A 20 35.19 -17.58 21.06
CA GLU A 20 33.97 -18.27 20.71
C GLU A 20 32.74 -17.36 20.67
N GLY A 21 31.98 -17.56 19.60
CA GLY A 21 30.73 -16.88 19.31
C GLY A 21 29.83 -16.76 20.53
N GLN A 22 29.61 -15.51 20.94
CA GLN A 22 28.33 -15.16 21.53
C GLN A 22 27.37 -14.91 20.37
N ASP A 23 26.68 -15.99 20.00
CA ASP A 23 25.33 -15.93 19.44
C ASP A 23 24.56 -14.82 20.17
N VAL A 24 24.41 -13.67 19.54
CA VAL A 24 23.38 -12.71 19.93
C VAL A 24 22.08 -13.40 19.54
N LYS A 25 21.62 -14.24 20.47
CA LYS A 25 20.31 -14.84 20.49
C LYS A 25 19.34 -13.69 20.55
N THR A 26 18.99 -13.17 19.38
CA THR A 26 17.78 -12.39 19.16
C THR A 26 16.68 -13.23 19.78
N ARG A 27 16.22 -12.82 20.97
CA ARG A 27 15.05 -13.39 21.59
C ARG A 27 13.89 -13.01 20.69
N ASN A 28 13.68 -13.87 19.70
CA ASN A 28 12.45 -14.00 18.96
C ASN A 28 11.39 -14.42 19.99
N VAL A 29 10.79 -13.43 20.65
CA VAL A 29 9.58 -13.64 21.44
C VAL A 29 8.44 -13.77 20.44
N SER A 30 8.43 -14.90 19.72
CA SER A 30 7.23 -15.41 19.08
C SER A 30 6.31 -15.92 20.18
N SER A 31 5.61 -14.99 20.84
CA SER A 31 4.35 -15.30 21.51
C SER A 31 3.25 -14.93 20.52
N HIS A 32 2.96 -15.86 19.61
CA HIS A 32 1.62 -15.95 19.04
C HIS A 32 0.66 -16.29 20.19
N LYS A 33 0.15 -15.26 20.85
CA LYS A 33 -1.15 -15.32 21.50
C LYS A 33 -2.12 -14.58 20.59
N PRO A 34 -3.21 -15.21 20.13
CA PRO A 34 -4.27 -14.47 19.45
C PRO A 34 -4.75 -13.39 20.42
N PHE A 35 -4.81 -12.14 19.96
CA PHE A 35 -5.48 -11.07 20.68
C PHE A 35 -6.98 -11.39 20.62
N VAL A 36 -7.46 -12.22 21.55
CA VAL A 36 -8.88 -12.49 21.74
C VAL A 36 -9.47 -11.23 22.35
N TRP A 37 -10.40 -10.61 21.62
CA TRP A 37 -11.25 -9.57 22.15
C TRP A 37 -12.24 -10.22 23.12
N THR A 38 -11.85 -10.41 24.38
CA THR A 38 -12.82 -10.68 25.45
C THR A 38 -13.58 -9.40 25.70
N MET A 39 -14.76 -9.25 25.09
CA MET A 39 -15.82 -8.46 25.68
C MET A 39 -16.09 -9.04 27.06
N ALA A 40 -15.63 -8.35 28.10
CA ALA A 40 -16.14 -8.59 29.44
C ALA A 40 -17.61 -8.12 29.46
N SER A 41 -18.52 -9.04 29.14
CA SER A 41 -19.91 -8.89 29.51
C SER A 41 -19.98 -8.93 31.03
N ASN A 42 -20.07 -7.76 31.65
CA ASN A 42 -20.50 -7.67 33.03
C ASN A 42 -21.91 -8.30 33.11
N PRO A 43 -22.15 -9.26 34.01
CA PRO A 43 -23.48 -9.80 34.22
C PRO A 43 -24.36 -8.68 34.78
N LEU A 44 -25.46 -8.37 34.08
CA LEU A 44 -26.54 -7.56 34.63
C LEU A 44 -27.03 -8.26 35.90
N VAL A 45 -26.75 -7.67 37.05
CA VAL A 45 -27.44 -8.02 38.29
C VAL A 45 -28.86 -7.46 38.19
N ASN A 46 -29.82 -8.38 38.16
CA ASN A 46 -31.23 -8.08 38.38
C ASN A 46 -31.39 -7.34 39.71
N GLY A 47 -31.87 -6.10 39.66
CA GLY A 47 -32.38 -5.37 40.81
C GLY A 47 -33.89 -5.42 40.81
N ASP A 48 -34.45 -6.01 41.86
CA ASP A 48 -35.87 -6.29 42.07
C ASP A 48 -36.80 -5.09 41.93
N ILE A 49 -37.92 -5.32 41.25
CA ILE A 49 -39.12 -4.49 41.25
C ILE A 49 -39.84 -4.74 42.58
N SER A 50 -39.90 -3.73 43.46
CA SER A 50 -40.78 -3.75 44.63
C SER A 50 -41.51 -2.42 44.83
N ARG A 51 -42.79 -2.46 44.42
CA ARG A 51 -44.00 -1.88 45.05
C ARG A 51 -43.96 -0.42 45.55
N GLY A 52 -44.57 0.46 44.78
CA GLY A 52 -45.26 1.65 45.32
C GLY A 52 -46.68 1.30 45.80
N PRO A 53 -47.16 1.80 46.95
CA PRO A 53 -48.51 1.54 47.42
C PRO A 53 -49.55 2.52 46.84
N ARG A 54 -50.76 2.00 46.64
CA ARG A 54 -51.97 2.66 46.11
C ARG A 54 -52.88 3.18 47.26
N HIS A 55 -53.43 4.39 47.05
CA HIS A 55 -54.75 4.96 47.43
C HIS A 55 -55.28 4.95 48.89
N GLN A 56 -55.68 6.14 49.40
CA GLN A 56 -57.08 6.62 49.55
C GLN A 56 -57.17 8.08 50.07
N GLY A 57 -58.20 8.85 49.63
CA GLY A 57 -58.37 10.33 49.74
C GLY A 57 -58.97 10.86 51.07
N PRO A 58 -59.68 12.04 51.13
CA PRO A 58 -60.62 12.59 50.13
C PRO A 58 -60.42 14.09 49.80
N GLY A 59 -61.26 14.63 48.89
CA GLY A 59 -60.99 15.83 48.09
C GLY A 59 -61.44 17.18 48.67
N GLU A 60 -61.10 18.24 47.93
CA GLU A 60 -61.91 19.46 47.74
C GLU A 60 -61.41 20.19 46.48
N GLY A 61 -62.34 20.80 45.74
CA GLY A 61 -62.18 21.15 44.32
C GLY A 61 -61.63 22.55 44.01
N GLY A 62 -61.10 22.67 42.80
CA GLY A 62 -60.79 23.93 42.09
C GLY A 62 -60.19 23.62 40.70
N PRO A 63 -60.53 24.37 39.64
CA PRO A 63 -60.29 23.92 38.26
C PRO A 63 -58.84 24.20 37.85
N SER A 64 -58.05 23.14 37.68
CA SER A 64 -56.72 23.21 37.06
C SER A 64 -56.84 23.16 35.53
N VAL A 65 -56.47 24.28 34.91
CA VAL A 65 -56.23 24.41 33.46
C VAL A 65 -55.17 23.38 33.03
N PRO A 66 -55.34 22.66 31.90
CA PRO A 66 -54.36 21.65 31.48
C PRO A 66 -53.02 22.30 31.10
N HIS A 67 -51.96 21.86 31.76
CA HIS A 67 -50.58 22.29 31.53
C HIS A 67 -50.03 21.63 30.25
N VAL A 68 -50.22 22.30 29.11
CA VAL A 68 -49.70 21.88 27.79
C VAL A 68 -48.19 22.13 27.67
N GLY A 69 -47.59 22.95 28.54
CA GLY A 69 -46.16 23.31 28.51
C GLY A 69 -45.20 22.17 28.90
N ALA A 70 -45.46 21.43 29.99
CA ALA A 70 -44.52 20.39 30.44
C ALA A 70 -44.32 19.24 29.43
N LEU A 71 -45.37 18.86 28.69
CA LEU A 71 -45.23 17.81 27.68
C LEU A 71 -44.36 18.29 26.51
N GLU A 72 -44.56 19.53 26.09
CA GLU A 72 -43.76 20.15 25.03
C GLU A 72 -42.29 20.27 25.46
N ASP A 73 -42.02 20.69 26.69
CA ASP A 73 -40.66 20.80 27.24
C ASP A 73 -39.96 19.43 27.31
N THR A 74 -40.69 18.36 27.71
CA THR A 74 -40.13 17.00 27.70
C THR A 74 -39.85 16.47 26.30
N LEU A 75 -40.67 16.82 25.30
CA LEU A 75 -40.44 16.44 23.91
C LEU A 75 -39.24 17.17 23.31
N GLN A 76 -39.06 18.46 23.65
CA GLN A 76 -37.87 19.22 23.27
C GLN A 76 -36.61 18.61 23.90
N GLN A 77 -36.65 18.26 25.18
CA GLN A 77 -35.53 17.61 25.86
C GLN A 77 -35.20 16.23 25.27
N MET A 78 -36.21 15.43 24.92
CA MET A 78 -36.03 14.16 24.21
C MET A 78 -35.38 14.35 22.84
N ASN A 79 -35.79 15.37 22.08
CA ASN A 79 -35.19 15.69 20.79
C ASN A 79 -33.72 16.12 20.89
N ILE A 80 -33.37 16.89 21.94
CA ILE A 80 -31.97 17.26 22.23
C ILE A 80 -31.15 16.01 22.52
N LEU A 81 -31.63 15.12 23.41
CA LEU A 81 -30.94 13.87 23.73
C LEU A 81 -30.78 12.95 22.52
N ILE A 82 -31.78 12.87 21.64
CA ILE A 82 -31.68 12.09 20.40
C ILE A 82 -30.59 12.68 19.48
N LYS A 83 -30.52 14.01 19.38
CA LYS A 83 -29.51 14.70 18.59
C LYS A 83 -28.10 14.47 19.16
N GLU A 84 -27.91 14.66 20.46
CA GLU A 84 -26.66 14.39 21.15
C GLU A 84 -26.24 12.92 21.01
N ASN A 85 -27.18 11.98 21.11
CA ASN A 85 -26.88 10.55 20.93
C ASN A 85 -26.43 10.24 19.49
N ARG A 86 -27.00 10.92 18.48
CA ARG A 86 -26.55 10.80 17.09
C ARG A 86 -25.16 11.39 16.90
N GLU A 87 -24.90 12.57 17.46
CA GLU A 87 -23.58 13.23 17.41
C GLU A 87 -22.50 12.39 18.10
N LEU A 88 -22.81 11.80 19.26
CA LEU A 88 -21.91 10.87 19.96
C LEU A 88 -21.61 9.62 19.15
N LYS A 89 -22.61 9.04 18.46
CA LYS A 89 -22.41 7.90 17.56
C LYS A 89 -21.51 8.26 16.37
N GLU A 90 -21.71 9.44 15.79
CA GLU A 90 -20.88 9.94 14.69
C GLU A 90 -19.44 10.19 15.16
N ALA A 91 -19.24 10.81 16.32
CA ALA A 91 -17.93 11.05 16.92
C ALA A 91 -17.20 9.72 17.25
N LEU A 92 -17.92 8.73 17.78
CA LEU A 92 -17.34 7.41 18.04
C LEU A 92 -16.94 6.70 16.74
N LYS A 93 -17.76 6.82 15.69
CA LYS A 93 -17.43 6.27 14.36
C LYS A 93 -16.20 6.96 13.77
N GLN A 94 -16.09 8.29 13.89
CA GLN A 94 -14.93 9.05 13.43
C GLN A 94 -13.66 8.67 14.20
N THR A 95 -13.73 8.53 15.52
CA THR A 95 -12.56 8.10 16.34
C THR A 95 -12.12 6.68 16.01
N ASN A 96 -13.07 5.75 15.80
CA ASN A 96 -12.76 4.39 15.35
C ASN A 96 -12.12 4.36 13.96
N ASN A 97 -12.63 5.14 13.01
CA ASN A 97 -12.03 5.27 11.68
C ASN A 97 -10.62 5.86 11.76
N SER A 98 -10.41 6.90 12.55
CA SER A 98 -9.09 7.49 12.77
C SER A 98 -8.10 6.50 13.40
N MET A 99 -8.54 5.68 14.36
CA MET A 99 -7.71 4.61 14.93
C MET A 99 -7.36 3.54 13.89
N LYS A 100 -8.32 3.17 13.03
CA LYS A 100 -8.10 2.21 11.95
C LYS A 100 -7.07 2.74 10.94
N GLU A 101 -7.21 3.99 10.50
CA GLU A 101 -6.25 4.65 9.59
C GLU A 101 -4.85 4.72 10.21
N ARG A 102 -4.74 5.06 11.50
CA ARG A 102 -3.45 5.05 12.21
C ARG A 102 -2.84 3.65 12.27
N PHE A 103 -3.65 2.62 12.51
CA PHE A 103 -3.18 1.24 12.55
C PHE A 103 -2.71 0.75 11.17
N GLU A 104 -3.44 1.10 10.11
CA GLU A 104 -3.05 0.81 8.72
C GLU A 104 -1.76 1.55 8.36
N GLY A 105 -1.62 2.82 8.75
CA GLY A 105 -0.40 3.61 8.56
C GLY A 105 0.81 3.03 9.30
N LEU A 106 0.63 2.62 10.56
CA LEU A 106 1.68 1.94 11.34
C LEU A 106 2.08 0.59 10.74
N SER A 107 1.10 -0.17 10.23
CA SER A 107 1.35 -1.46 9.59
C SER A 107 2.12 -1.29 8.28
N ALA A 108 1.74 -0.32 7.45
CA ALA A 108 2.45 0.02 6.21
C ALA A 108 3.87 0.53 6.48
N TRP A 109 4.04 1.39 7.50
CA TRP A 109 5.36 1.86 7.92
C TRP A 109 6.24 0.70 8.39
N LYS A 110 5.70 -0.23 9.17
CA LYS A 110 6.41 -1.43 9.63
C LYS A 110 6.84 -2.33 8.48
N GLU A 111 5.98 -2.55 7.48
CA GLU A 111 6.34 -3.34 6.31
C GLU A 111 7.42 -2.65 5.49
N LYS A 112 7.32 -1.33 5.29
CA LYS A 112 8.37 -0.54 4.63
C LYS A 112 9.72 -0.63 5.35
N GLN A 113 9.73 -0.55 6.68
CA GLN A 113 10.95 -0.74 7.46
C GLN A 113 11.54 -2.14 7.32
N LYS A 114 10.69 -3.16 7.18
CA LYS A 114 11.12 -4.52 6.89
C LYS A 114 11.71 -4.64 5.49
N GLU A 115 11.07 -4.10 4.46
CA GLU A 115 11.60 -4.06 3.09
C GLU A 115 12.95 -3.34 3.01
N GLU A 116 13.11 -2.20 3.69
CA GLU A 116 14.37 -1.45 3.75
C GLU A 116 15.48 -2.26 4.41
N ARG A 117 15.19 -2.94 5.53
CA ARG A 117 16.15 -3.84 6.20
C ARG A 117 16.55 -4.99 5.28
N ASP A 118 15.57 -5.67 4.69
CA ASP A 118 15.80 -6.83 3.84
C ASP A 118 16.61 -6.44 2.57
N PHE A 119 16.40 -5.22 2.06
CA PHE A 119 17.22 -4.65 0.98
C PHE A 119 18.68 -4.41 1.41
N LEU A 120 18.90 -3.81 2.58
CA LEU A 120 20.25 -3.57 3.10
C LEU A 120 20.98 -4.89 3.39
N GLU A 121 20.27 -5.88 3.91
CA GLU A 121 20.81 -7.22 4.16
C GLU A 121 21.23 -7.89 2.84
N ALA A 122 20.37 -7.87 1.82
CA ALA A 122 20.71 -8.39 0.49
C ALA A 122 21.92 -7.68 -0.14
N LYS A 123 22.04 -6.35 0.05
CA LYS A 123 23.20 -5.57 -0.42
C LYS A 123 24.48 -5.94 0.32
N LEU A 124 24.38 -6.17 1.61
CA LEU A 124 25.50 -6.58 2.45
C LEU A 124 25.97 -7.99 2.08
N ASP A 125 25.07 -8.92 1.79
CA ASP A 125 25.43 -10.26 1.32
C ASP A 125 26.06 -10.24 -0.09
N GLU A 126 25.55 -9.40 -1.00
CA GLU A 126 26.21 -9.18 -2.31
C GLU A 126 27.63 -8.63 -2.15
N ALA A 127 27.85 -7.71 -1.20
CA ALA A 127 29.17 -7.17 -0.91
C ALA A 127 30.10 -8.23 -0.31
N LYS A 128 29.61 -9.05 0.63
CA LYS A 128 30.37 -10.18 1.20
C LYS A 128 30.80 -11.15 0.11
N GLU A 129 29.91 -11.53 -0.80
CA GLU A 129 30.23 -12.45 -1.89
C GLU A 129 31.30 -11.86 -2.80
N ARG A 130 31.19 -10.58 -3.17
CA ARG A 130 32.22 -9.89 -3.95
C ARG A 130 33.58 -9.90 -3.25
N VAL A 131 33.62 -9.61 -1.95
CA VAL A 131 34.84 -9.67 -1.14
C VAL A 131 35.41 -11.09 -1.10
N ALA A 132 34.58 -12.12 -0.92
CA ALA A 132 35.01 -13.52 -0.96
C ALA A 132 35.63 -13.89 -2.32
N THR A 133 35.00 -13.49 -3.43
CA THR A 133 35.55 -13.75 -4.77
C THR A 133 36.88 -13.03 -5.02
N LEU A 134 37.02 -11.79 -4.57
CA LEU A 134 38.27 -11.02 -4.69
C LEU A 134 39.37 -11.61 -3.81
N THR A 135 39.03 -12.04 -2.60
CA THR A 135 39.96 -12.69 -1.68
C THR A 135 40.51 -13.98 -2.29
N LYS A 136 39.63 -14.83 -2.85
CA LYS A 136 40.04 -16.05 -3.56
C LYS A 136 40.94 -15.75 -4.76
N ARG A 137 40.61 -14.76 -5.59
CA ARG A 137 41.46 -14.35 -6.72
C ARG A 137 42.83 -13.84 -6.25
N ASN A 138 42.87 -13.08 -5.15
CA ASN A 138 44.12 -12.60 -4.57
C ASN A 138 44.98 -13.75 -4.02
N GLU A 139 44.37 -14.75 -3.39
CA GLU A 139 45.07 -15.97 -2.97
C GLU A 139 45.65 -16.75 -4.16
N ASP A 140 44.87 -16.92 -5.23
CA ASP A 140 45.34 -17.60 -6.45
C ASP A 140 46.49 -16.84 -7.13
N LEU A 141 46.42 -15.50 -7.16
CA LEU A 141 47.50 -14.65 -7.66
C LEU A 141 48.76 -14.75 -6.78
N ARG A 142 48.61 -14.76 -5.45
CA ARG A 142 49.73 -14.97 -4.51
C ARG A 142 50.40 -16.32 -4.73
N LYS A 143 49.63 -17.40 -4.91
CA LYS A 143 50.17 -18.74 -5.23
C LYS A 143 50.94 -18.74 -6.55
N LYS A 144 50.40 -18.07 -7.58
CA LYS A 144 51.10 -17.93 -8.88
C LYS A 144 52.41 -17.16 -8.73
N LEU A 145 52.43 -16.06 -7.99
CA LEU A 145 53.66 -15.31 -7.70
C LEU A 145 54.69 -16.18 -6.99
N GLN A 146 54.30 -16.91 -5.94
CA GLN A 146 55.21 -17.85 -5.25
C GLN A 146 55.76 -18.93 -6.18
N SER A 147 54.96 -19.47 -7.10
CA SER A 147 55.44 -20.47 -8.07
C SER A 147 56.42 -19.90 -9.09
N LEU A 148 56.23 -18.64 -9.50
CA LEU A 148 57.15 -17.94 -10.40
C LEU A 148 58.45 -17.60 -9.68
N GLU A 149 58.39 -17.13 -8.44
CA GLU A 149 59.57 -16.89 -7.59
C GLU A 149 60.37 -18.18 -7.33
N ALA A 150 59.68 -19.31 -7.12
CA ALA A 150 60.34 -20.61 -6.95
C ALA A 150 61.01 -21.11 -8.26
N ALA A 151 60.36 -20.89 -9.41
CA ALA A 151 60.94 -21.23 -10.72
C ALA A 151 62.14 -20.32 -11.05
N GLU A 152 62.07 -19.04 -10.69
CA GLU A 152 63.17 -18.09 -10.84
C GLU A 152 64.36 -18.49 -9.94
N GLY A 153 64.10 -18.88 -8.69
CA GLY A 153 65.13 -19.39 -7.78
C GLY A 153 65.77 -20.70 -8.25
N ALA A 154 64.99 -21.61 -8.87
CA ALA A 154 65.52 -22.84 -9.45
C ALA A 154 66.44 -22.57 -10.65
N LEU A 155 66.05 -21.64 -11.53
CA LEU A 155 66.87 -21.21 -12.67
C LEU A 155 68.15 -20.50 -12.22
N GLN A 156 68.09 -19.69 -11.16
CA GLN A 156 69.28 -19.08 -10.54
C GLN A 156 70.20 -20.14 -9.91
N GLY A 157 69.64 -21.19 -9.29
CA GLY A 157 70.40 -22.32 -8.76
C GLY A 157 71.06 -23.17 -9.85
N GLU A 158 70.39 -23.40 -10.97
CA GLU A 158 70.97 -24.07 -12.14
C GLU A 158 72.06 -23.22 -12.79
N GLN A 159 71.87 -21.90 -12.93
CA GLN A 159 72.92 -20.97 -13.40
C GLN A 159 74.17 -21.03 -12.52
N GLN A 160 74.03 -20.94 -11.20
CA GLN A 160 75.16 -21.04 -10.26
C GLN A 160 75.83 -22.42 -10.29
N SER A 161 75.07 -23.50 -10.50
CA SER A 161 75.64 -24.86 -10.65
C SER A 161 76.37 -25.05 -11.97
N SER A 162 75.97 -24.38 -13.05
CA SER A 162 76.70 -24.38 -14.32
C SER A 162 77.97 -23.51 -14.28
N GLU A 163 78.00 -22.41 -13.52
CA GLU A 163 79.22 -21.60 -13.32
C GLU A 163 80.27 -22.32 -12.48
N LEU A 164 79.87 -23.11 -11.48
CA LEU A 164 80.80 -23.94 -10.71
C LEU A 164 81.36 -25.14 -11.51
N LYS A 165 80.67 -25.58 -12.58
CA LYS A 165 81.07 -26.71 -13.43
C LYS A 165 81.84 -26.30 -14.69
N ALA A 166 81.79 -25.03 -15.08
CA ALA A 166 82.58 -24.44 -16.18
C ALA A 166 84.01 -24.02 -15.77
N GLY A 167 84.42 -24.29 -14.52
CA GLY A 167 85.75 -23.95 -13.99
C GLY A 167 86.87 -24.94 -14.26
N GLN A 168 86.65 -26.05 -14.96
CA GLN A 168 87.69 -27.02 -15.28
C GLN A 168 87.56 -27.59 -16.71
N GLY A 169 88.49 -27.18 -17.58
CA GLY A 169 88.99 -28.06 -18.65
C GLY A 169 88.78 -27.62 -20.10
N SER A 170 89.66 -26.72 -20.55
CA SER A 170 90.44 -26.78 -21.81
C SER A 170 89.75 -26.68 -23.20
N PRO A 171 90.41 -26.08 -24.21
CA PRO A 171 89.77 -25.61 -25.44
C PRO A 171 90.06 -26.47 -26.69
N GLU A 172 89.32 -26.12 -27.75
CA GLU A 172 89.48 -26.43 -29.17
C GLU A 172 88.67 -27.58 -29.80
N ASP A 173 88.28 -27.28 -31.05
CA ASP A 173 87.97 -28.12 -32.20
C ASP A 173 86.54 -28.63 -32.52
N SER A 174 86.06 -28.06 -33.64
CA SER A 174 85.70 -28.78 -34.88
C SER A 174 84.36 -29.56 -34.96
N PHE A 175 83.42 -28.93 -35.68
CA PHE A 175 82.58 -29.48 -36.76
C PHE A 175 82.12 -30.96 -36.71
N ILE A 176 80.80 -31.20 -36.79
CA ILE A 176 80.13 -31.99 -37.86
C ILE A 176 78.59 -31.80 -37.82
N GLU A 177 78.07 -31.70 -39.04
CA GLU A 177 76.72 -31.67 -39.63
C GLU A 177 75.87 -32.94 -39.41
N ILE A 178 74.54 -32.83 -39.19
CA ILE A 178 73.54 -33.83 -39.63
C ILE A 178 72.25 -33.15 -40.15
N ARG A 179 71.87 -33.58 -41.35
CA ARG A 179 70.77 -33.18 -42.24
C ARG A 179 69.38 -33.62 -41.78
N ILE A 180 68.33 -32.90 -42.19
CA ILE A 180 67.06 -33.50 -42.68
C ILE A 180 66.62 -32.74 -43.93
N ALA A 181 66.15 -33.52 -44.90
CA ALA A 181 66.14 -33.28 -46.33
C ALA A 181 65.03 -32.36 -46.86
N GLN A 182 65.32 -31.82 -48.03
CA GLN A 182 64.45 -31.12 -48.97
C GLN A 182 64.21 -32.04 -50.17
N GLU A 183 62.97 -32.18 -50.66
CA GLU A 183 62.58 -32.68 -51.99
C GLU A 183 61.07 -32.41 -52.17
N GLY A 184 60.53 -31.82 -53.24
CA GLY A 184 61.08 -31.41 -54.54
C GLY A 184 60.35 -30.16 -55.09
N LYS A 185 60.98 -29.33 -55.93
CA LYS A 185 61.28 -29.55 -57.38
C LYS A 185 60.10 -29.02 -58.21
N MET A 186 60.20 -28.14 -59.22
CA MET A 186 61.24 -27.53 -60.07
C MET A 186 60.55 -26.29 -60.72
N ASP A 187 61.15 -25.10 -60.87
CA ASP A 187 62.07 -24.68 -61.98
C ASP A 187 61.28 -24.32 -63.27
N VAL A 188 61.55 -23.31 -64.11
CA VAL A 188 62.71 -22.42 -64.37
C VAL A 188 62.21 -21.19 -65.20
N THR A 189 63.06 -20.15 -65.23
CA THR A 189 63.33 -19.10 -66.25
C THR A 189 62.63 -17.75 -66.06
N THR A 190 63.29 -16.65 -65.63
CA THR A 190 64.44 -15.85 -66.15
C THR A 190 64.24 -15.25 -67.55
N ASP A 191 64.03 -13.92 -67.58
CA ASP A 191 64.84 -12.98 -68.37
C ASP A 191 64.69 -11.53 -67.83
N LEU A 192 65.83 -10.89 -67.57
CA LEU A 192 66.09 -9.48 -67.21
C LEU A 192 66.56 -8.74 -68.50
N PRO A 193 66.69 -7.38 -68.63
CA PRO A 193 67.29 -6.50 -67.62
C PRO A 193 66.90 -4.97 -67.59
N ILE A 194 67.53 -4.25 -66.64
CA ILE A 194 68.02 -2.84 -66.65
C ILE A 194 67.34 -1.78 -65.73
N ARG A 195 68.06 -1.50 -64.62
CA ARG A 195 68.45 -0.26 -63.87
C ARG A 195 67.45 0.85 -63.46
N GLN A 196 67.62 1.23 -62.17
CA GLN A 196 67.41 2.54 -61.49
C GLN A 196 65.93 2.96 -61.33
N ASP A 197 65.36 3.24 -60.15
CA ASP A 197 65.82 3.94 -58.95
C ASP A 197 65.01 3.48 -57.70
N SER A 198 65.54 3.83 -56.51
CA SER A 198 64.89 4.09 -55.20
C SER A 198 63.57 3.40 -54.77
N HIS A 199 63.55 3.01 -53.49
CA HIS A 199 62.43 2.58 -52.63
C HIS A 199 62.26 1.06 -52.42
N THR A 200 63.04 0.49 -51.49
CA THR A 200 62.70 -0.78 -50.85
C THR A 200 61.52 -0.58 -49.91
N ALA A 201 60.32 -0.72 -50.46
CA ALA A 201 59.12 -1.08 -49.74
C ALA A 201 59.34 -2.46 -49.10
N ARG A 202 59.28 -2.51 -47.77
CA ARG A 202 59.09 -3.75 -47.03
C ARG A 202 57.65 -4.17 -47.29
N CYS A 203 57.44 -5.26 -48.02
CA CYS A 203 56.10 -5.80 -48.29
C CYS A 203 55.42 -6.20 -46.96
N ASP A 204 54.47 -5.39 -46.53
CA ASP A 204 53.57 -5.66 -45.41
C ASP A 204 52.49 -6.64 -45.87
N MET A 205 52.59 -7.90 -45.45
CA MET A 205 51.52 -8.90 -45.60
C MET A 205 50.27 -8.54 -44.76
N THR A 206 50.35 -7.49 -43.95
CA THR A 206 49.25 -6.92 -43.14
C THR A 206 48.35 -5.99 -43.96
N ALA A 207 48.88 -5.29 -44.97
CA ALA A 207 48.12 -4.35 -45.79
C ALA A 207 47.09 -5.07 -46.69
N SER A 208 47.48 -6.16 -47.37
CA SER A 208 46.57 -6.91 -48.23
C SER A 208 45.43 -7.61 -47.48
N ARG A 209 45.64 -7.95 -46.20
CA ARG A 209 44.58 -8.49 -45.34
C ARG A 209 43.64 -7.38 -44.88
N HIS A 210 44.16 -6.20 -44.58
CA HIS A 210 43.37 -5.03 -44.22
C HIS A 210 42.49 -4.57 -45.39
N ASP A 211 43.00 -4.54 -46.62
CA ASP A 211 42.22 -4.18 -47.81
C ASP A 211 41.05 -5.15 -48.06
N SER A 212 41.24 -6.45 -47.79
CA SER A 212 40.17 -7.45 -47.91
C SER A 212 39.09 -7.31 -46.83
N GLU A 213 39.49 -6.90 -45.62
CA GLU A 213 38.59 -6.63 -44.50
C GLU A 213 37.85 -5.30 -44.72
N GLU A 214 38.52 -4.26 -45.22
CA GLU A 214 37.92 -2.97 -45.59
C GLU A 214 36.90 -3.09 -46.73
N LEU A 215 37.17 -3.94 -47.72
CA LEU A 215 36.20 -4.27 -48.78
C LEU A 215 34.98 -4.97 -48.19
N THR A 216 35.18 -5.93 -47.29
CA THR A 216 34.09 -6.66 -46.61
C THR A 216 33.25 -5.73 -45.74
N VAL A 217 33.88 -4.84 -44.97
CA VAL A 217 33.22 -3.82 -44.16
C VAL A 217 32.46 -2.83 -45.05
N SER A 218 33.05 -2.39 -46.15
CA SER A 218 32.39 -1.50 -47.12
C SER A 218 31.15 -2.16 -47.73
N GLN A 219 31.21 -3.47 -48.01
CA GLN A 219 30.10 -4.23 -48.55
C GLN A 219 28.98 -4.48 -47.53
N LEU A 220 29.34 -4.68 -46.25
CA LEU A 220 28.39 -4.73 -45.13
C LEU A 220 27.73 -3.38 -44.90
N LEU A 221 28.49 -2.28 -44.89
CA LEU A 221 27.95 -0.92 -44.73
C LEU A 221 27.02 -0.53 -45.88
N GLN A 222 27.36 -0.91 -47.11
CA GLN A 222 26.49 -0.68 -48.27
C GLN A 222 25.20 -1.52 -48.19
N SER A 223 25.28 -2.75 -47.68
CA SER A 223 24.11 -3.60 -47.44
C SER A 223 23.22 -3.04 -46.32
N LEU A 224 23.81 -2.57 -45.22
CA LEU A 224 23.10 -1.89 -44.14
C LEU A 224 22.40 -0.63 -44.65
N ARG A 225 23.07 0.22 -45.44
CA ARG A 225 22.45 1.41 -46.03
C ARG A 225 21.25 1.06 -46.93
N LYS A 226 21.38 0.01 -47.75
CA LYS A 226 20.27 -0.49 -48.58
C LYS A 226 19.12 -0.99 -47.73
N GLU A 227 19.40 -1.70 -46.64
CA GLU A 227 18.37 -2.23 -45.75
C GLU A 227 17.70 -1.11 -44.95
N THR A 228 18.45 -0.11 -44.48
CA THR A 228 17.89 1.10 -43.85
C THR A 228 16.97 1.84 -44.81
N GLN A 229 17.40 2.04 -46.07
CA GLN A 229 16.58 2.69 -47.08
C GLN A 229 15.29 1.90 -47.37
N LYS A 230 15.34 0.56 -47.41
CA LYS A 230 14.14 -0.28 -47.51
C LYS A 230 13.22 -0.12 -46.31
N THR A 231 13.77 -0.10 -45.09
CA THR A 231 12.95 0.09 -43.88
C THR A 231 12.27 1.45 -43.85
N GLU A 232 12.95 2.51 -44.31
CA GLU A 232 12.34 3.85 -44.45
C GLU A 232 11.22 3.86 -45.49
N THR A 233 11.40 3.20 -46.63
CA THR A 233 10.33 3.07 -47.65
C THR A 233 9.13 2.31 -47.13
N LEU A 234 9.32 1.21 -46.39
CA LEU A 234 8.24 0.44 -45.78
C LEU A 234 7.54 1.23 -44.65
N GLN A 235 8.28 2.04 -43.89
CA GLN A 235 7.68 2.93 -42.90
C GLN A 235 6.83 4.03 -43.55
N LEU A 236 7.27 4.61 -44.66
CA LEU A 236 6.47 5.56 -45.44
C LEU A 236 5.22 4.91 -46.01
N GLU A 237 5.33 3.69 -46.55
CA GLU A 237 4.19 2.94 -47.09
C GLU A 237 3.18 2.54 -45.99
N LEU A 238 3.66 2.20 -44.78
CA LEU A 238 2.82 1.96 -43.61
C LEU A 238 2.14 3.24 -43.08
N LEU A 239 2.81 4.39 -43.17
CA LEU A 239 2.23 5.68 -42.81
C LEU A 239 1.16 6.10 -43.82
N ASP A 240 1.40 5.91 -45.12
CA ASP A 240 0.43 6.16 -46.19
C ASP A 240 -0.79 5.21 -46.06
N ALA A 241 -0.56 3.93 -45.81
CA ALA A 241 -1.63 2.95 -45.53
C ALA A 241 -2.42 3.27 -44.23
N ARG A 242 -1.81 4.01 -43.30
CA ARG A 242 -2.47 4.49 -42.07
C ARG A 242 -3.27 5.77 -42.31
N GLU A 243 -2.86 6.63 -43.24
CA GLU A 243 -3.60 7.84 -43.65
C GLU A 243 -4.76 7.51 -44.62
N VAL A 244 -4.63 6.49 -45.46
CA VAL A 244 -5.66 6.06 -46.43
C VAL A 244 -6.84 5.30 -45.77
N ARG A 245 -6.78 5.01 -44.46
CA ARG A 245 -7.91 4.40 -43.73
C ARG A 245 -8.84 5.50 -43.17
N PRO A 246 -10.07 5.69 -43.69
CA PRO A 246 -10.98 6.71 -43.16
C PRO A 246 -11.51 6.32 -41.76
N PRO A 247 -11.83 7.30 -40.89
CA PRO A 247 -12.34 7.04 -39.56
C PRO A 247 -13.83 6.68 -39.65
N VAL A 248 -14.14 5.39 -39.70
CA VAL A 248 -15.52 4.94 -39.46
C VAL A 248 -15.76 4.87 -37.95
N GLY A 249 -16.43 5.91 -37.43
CA GLY A 249 -17.33 5.78 -36.28
C GLY A 249 -16.77 6.08 -34.89
N ARG A 250 -16.36 7.32 -34.60
CA ARG A 250 -16.54 7.89 -33.25
C ARG A 250 -17.79 8.76 -33.26
N LYS A 251 -18.81 8.39 -32.48
CA LYS A 251 -19.95 9.25 -32.15
C LYS A 251 -19.54 10.28 -31.06
N PRO A 252 -20.14 11.49 -31.04
CA PRO A 252 -19.80 12.56 -30.09
C PRO A 252 -20.37 12.32 -28.68
N PRO A 253 -19.88 13.05 -27.66
CA PRO A 253 -20.23 12.82 -26.26
C PRO A 253 -21.62 13.39 -25.93
N LEU A 254 -22.49 12.55 -25.39
CA LEU A 254 -23.76 12.95 -24.79
C LEU A 254 -23.68 12.79 -23.27
N GLU A 255 -24.18 13.83 -22.61
CA GLU A 255 -24.17 14.13 -21.19
C GLU A 255 -24.57 12.95 -20.30
N GLN A 256 -23.79 12.76 -19.23
CA GLN A 256 -24.18 11.97 -18.08
C GLN A 256 -25.39 12.61 -17.39
N LYS A 257 -26.57 12.04 -17.62
CA LYS A 257 -27.63 12.01 -16.62
C LYS A 257 -27.64 10.63 -15.97
N SER A 258 -27.53 10.67 -14.66
CA SER A 258 -27.69 9.58 -13.70
C SER A 258 -28.85 8.64 -14.05
N GLY A 259 -28.55 7.36 -14.23
CA GLY A 259 -29.52 6.29 -14.38
C GLY A 259 -28.80 4.95 -14.42
N THR A 260 -28.64 4.33 -13.25
CA THR A 260 -28.20 2.95 -13.11
C THR A 260 -29.18 2.03 -13.83
N PHE A 261 -28.76 1.41 -14.94
CA PHE A 261 -29.41 0.21 -15.45
C PHE A 261 -28.35 -0.84 -15.70
N SER A 262 -28.46 -1.93 -14.95
CA SER A 262 -27.54 -3.06 -14.95
C SER A 262 -27.70 -3.83 -16.25
N ALA A 263 -26.58 -4.19 -16.88
CA ALA A 263 -26.53 -5.07 -18.05
C ALA A 263 -27.12 -6.48 -17.79
N ALA A 264 -27.58 -6.78 -16.56
CA ALA A 264 -28.33 -7.98 -16.23
C ALA A 264 -29.82 -7.93 -16.66
N GLU A 265 -30.40 -6.74 -16.84
CA GLU A 265 -31.84 -6.61 -17.16
C GLU A 265 -32.14 -6.79 -18.65
N LEU A 266 -31.18 -6.49 -19.53
CA LEU A 266 -31.32 -6.66 -20.99
C LEU A 266 -31.15 -8.10 -21.47
N ILE A 267 -30.62 -9.00 -20.63
CA ILE A 267 -30.45 -10.41 -20.97
C ILE A 267 -31.75 -11.19 -20.65
N SER A 268 -32.47 -10.85 -19.58
CA SER A 268 -33.80 -11.43 -19.32
C SER A 268 -34.88 -10.98 -20.32
N GLU A 269 -34.76 -9.80 -20.92
CA GLU A 269 -35.76 -9.30 -21.88
C GLU A 269 -35.61 -9.92 -23.28
N LEU A 270 -34.43 -10.44 -23.63
CA LEU A 270 -34.20 -11.20 -24.86
C LEU A 270 -34.63 -12.68 -24.72
N GLU A 271 -34.48 -13.27 -23.54
CA GLU A 271 -35.00 -14.62 -23.25
C GLU A 271 -36.53 -14.65 -23.08
N ALA A 272 -37.16 -13.51 -22.75
CA ALA A 272 -38.63 -13.38 -22.67
C ALA A 272 -39.32 -13.21 -24.04
N GLN A 273 -38.60 -12.81 -25.10
CA GLN A 273 -39.16 -12.69 -26.45
C GLN A 273 -39.11 -14.00 -27.26
N GLU A 274 -38.35 -15.01 -26.82
CA GLU A 274 -38.27 -16.30 -27.53
C GLU A 274 -39.35 -17.31 -27.06
N VAL A 275 -40.02 -17.05 -25.93
CA VAL A 275 -41.08 -17.93 -25.37
C VAL A 275 -42.50 -17.56 -25.85
N THR A 276 -42.69 -16.43 -26.55
CA THR A 276 -44.02 -15.97 -26.98
C THR A 276 -44.38 -16.27 -28.44
N GLN A 277 -43.54 -16.97 -29.21
CA GLN A 277 -43.85 -17.37 -30.60
C GLN A 277 -44.18 -18.87 -30.80
N LEU A 278 -44.27 -19.66 -29.73
CA LEU A 278 -44.57 -21.10 -29.82
C LEU A 278 -45.95 -21.51 -29.26
N GLU A 279 -46.82 -20.56 -28.90
CA GLU A 279 -48.17 -20.87 -28.38
C GLU A 279 -49.34 -20.54 -29.33
N THR A 280 -49.10 -20.03 -30.55
CA THR A 280 -50.20 -19.72 -31.50
C THR A 280 -50.46 -20.80 -32.56
N GLU A 281 -49.80 -21.95 -32.51
CA GLU A 281 -50.00 -23.03 -33.51
C GLU A 281 -50.62 -24.32 -32.94
N THR A 282 -51.26 -24.25 -31.77
CA THR A 282 -52.00 -25.40 -31.19
C THR A 282 -53.50 -25.14 -31.06
N GLN A 283 -54.13 -24.59 -32.10
CA GLN A 283 -55.59 -24.52 -32.22
C GLN A 283 -56.09 -24.85 -33.62
N THR A 284 -55.81 -26.07 -34.10
CA THR A 284 -56.60 -26.68 -35.20
C THR A 284 -56.76 -28.18 -34.99
N SER A 285 -57.34 -28.56 -33.86
CA SER A 285 -57.71 -29.94 -33.54
C SER A 285 -59.02 -29.93 -32.76
N LEU A 286 -60.12 -29.63 -33.46
CA LEU A 286 -61.48 -29.94 -33.03
C LEU A 286 -62.41 -29.76 -34.21
N VAL A 287 -62.78 -30.88 -34.84
CA VAL A 287 -64.14 -31.30 -35.26
C VAL A 287 -63.93 -32.43 -36.29
N MET A 288 -63.67 -33.63 -35.78
CA MET A 288 -64.13 -34.86 -36.41
C MET A 288 -65.17 -35.45 -35.47
N GLY A 289 -66.43 -35.18 -35.78
CA GLY A 289 -67.55 -35.64 -34.99
C GLY A 289 -68.85 -35.15 -35.59
N GLN A 290 -69.37 -35.90 -36.56
CA GLN A 290 -70.79 -36.21 -36.76
C GLN A 290 -70.97 -36.93 -38.10
N ILE A 291 -70.93 -38.26 -38.04
CA ILE A 291 -71.69 -39.12 -38.95
C ILE A 291 -72.94 -39.50 -38.15
N GLU A 292 -74.12 -39.02 -38.55
CA GLU A 292 -75.42 -39.62 -38.23
C GLU A 292 -76.53 -38.89 -39.01
N GLY A 293 -77.33 -39.65 -39.77
CA GLY A 293 -78.46 -39.09 -40.53
C GLY A 293 -78.93 -39.94 -41.71
N LEU A 294 -79.11 -41.25 -41.52
CA LEU A 294 -80.03 -42.03 -42.35
C LEU A 294 -81.46 -41.70 -41.91
N THR A 295 -82.39 -41.43 -42.83
CA THR A 295 -83.77 -41.99 -42.84
C THR A 295 -84.62 -41.43 -44.01
N PRO A 296 -85.67 -42.16 -44.43
CA PRO A 296 -86.11 -42.28 -45.82
C PRO A 296 -87.57 -41.84 -46.04
N ALA A 297 -88.13 -42.22 -47.20
CA ALA A 297 -89.55 -42.19 -47.63
C ALA A 297 -89.87 -41.01 -48.58
N LYS A 298 -90.67 -41.12 -49.66
CA LYS A 298 -91.31 -42.18 -50.48
C LYS A 298 -92.45 -41.44 -51.22
N GLY A 299 -92.66 -41.74 -52.50
CA GLY A 299 -93.95 -41.56 -53.19
C GLY A 299 -94.24 -40.14 -53.72
N GLU A 300 -94.79 -39.92 -54.90
CA GLU A 300 -95.37 -40.81 -55.90
C GLU A 300 -95.30 -40.15 -57.30
N THR A 301 -95.01 -40.99 -58.30
CA THR A 301 -95.28 -40.89 -59.75
C THR A 301 -96.68 -40.34 -60.09
N PRO A 302 -96.95 -39.75 -61.29
CA PRO A 302 -96.69 -40.39 -62.59
C PRO A 302 -96.21 -39.36 -63.66
N GLN A 303 -95.77 -39.67 -64.87
CA GLN A 303 -96.01 -40.77 -65.79
C GLN A 303 -95.02 -40.57 -66.96
N GLY A 304 -94.41 -41.64 -67.48
CA GLY A 304 -94.01 -41.69 -68.89
C GLY A 304 -92.66 -41.08 -69.30
N ALA A 305 -91.55 -41.77 -69.06
CA ALA A 305 -90.44 -41.93 -70.02
C ALA A 305 -89.45 -42.98 -69.48
N SER A 306 -89.65 -44.22 -69.91
CA SER A 306 -88.82 -45.38 -69.64
C SER A 306 -87.37 -45.20 -70.10
N ALA A 307 -86.42 -45.75 -69.34
CA ALA A 307 -85.01 -46.01 -69.65
C ALA A 307 -84.01 -44.83 -69.76
N LYS A 308 -84.43 -43.56 -69.77
CA LYS A 308 -83.46 -42.44 -69.86
C LYS A 308 -83.03 -41.81 -68.53
N GLN A 309 -83.79 -41.98 -67.44
CA GLN A 309 -83.57 -41.25 -66.18
C GLN A 309 -82.57 -41.92 -65.21
N SER A 310 -82.54 -43.26 -65.16
CA SER A 310 -81.56 -44.03 -64.37
C SER A 310 -80.15 -43.99 -64.98
N ASP A 311 -80.06 -44.01 -66.31
CA ASP A 311 -78.79 -43.88 -67.02
C ASP A 311 -78.19 -42.48 -66.82
N THR A 312 -79.01 -41.43 -66.74
CA THR A 312 -78.54 -40.08 -66.43
C THR A 312 -78.04 -39.91 -64.99
N GLU A 313 -78.61 -40.62 -64.01
CA GLU A 313 -78.12 -40.60 -62.61
C GLU A 313 -76.80 -41.38 -62.46
N VAL A 314 -76.70 -42.54 -63.10
CA VAL A 314 -75.46 -43.35 -63.12
C VAL A 314 -74.34 -42.62 -63.86
N GLU A 315 -74.61 -41.99 -64.99
CA GLU A 315 -73.63 -41.12 -65.66
C GLU A 315 -73.28 -39.89 -64.81
N GLY A 316 -74.24 -39.31 -64.10
CA GLY A 316 -74.03 -38.22 -63.15
C GLY A 316 -73.09 -38.62 -62.02
N LEU A 317 -73.32 -39.78 -61.40
CA LEU A 317 -72.47 -40.36 -60.36
C LEU A 317 -71.09 -40.75 -60.89
N LYS A 318 -70.99 -41.31 -62.10
CA LYS A 318 -69.70 -41.58 -62.77
C LYS A 318 -68.93 -40.29 -63.05
N GLY A 319 -69.61 -39.21 -63.41
CA GLY A 319 -69.03 -37.87 -63.56
C GLY A 319 -68.61 -37.26 -62.22
N GLN A 320 -69.35 -37.49 -61.14
CA GLN A 320 -68.95 -37.10 -59.77
C GLN A 320 -67.73 -37.91 -59.30
N MET A 321 -67.73 -39.23 -59.51
CA MET A 321 -66.60 -40.12 -59.20
C MET A 321 -65.34 -39.70 -59.95
N THR A 322 -65.46 -39.40 -61.25
CA THR A 322 -64.32 -38.93 -62.07
C THR A 322 -63.81 -37.55 -61.61
N ARG A 323 -64.72 -36.66 -61.16
CA ARG A 323 -64.33 -35.37 -60.57
C ARG A 323 -63.61 -35.54 -59.24
N LEU A 324 -64.14 -36.35 -58.33
CA LEU A 324 -63.50 -36.67 -57.05
C LEU A 324 -62.14 -37.34 -57.24
N ILE A 325 -62.00 -38.25 -58.22
CA ILE A 325 -60.70 -38.85 -58.56
C ILE A 325 -59.72 -37.79 -59.04
N LYS A 326 -60.15 -36.86 -59.91
CA LYS A 326 -59.29 -35.75 -60.36
C LYS A 326 -58.92 -34.80 -59.22
N GLU A 327 -59.86 -34.50 -58.32
CA GLU A 327 -59.62 -33.67 -57.14
C GLU A 327 -58.66 -34.34 -56.16
N LEU A 328 -58.77 -35.66 -55.95
CA LEU A 328 -57.82 -36.45 -55.17
C LEU A 328 -56.44 -36.48 -55.82
N GLN A 329 -56.36 -36.71 -57.13
CA GLN A 329 -55.09 -36.67 -57.87
C GLN A 329 -54.45 -35.28 -57.82
N GLN A 330 -55.24 -34.23 -57.94
CA GLN A 330 -54.77 -32.85 -57.79
C GLN A 330 -54.34 -32.55 -56.35
N GLY A 331 -55.04 -33.09 -55.36
CA GLY A 331 -54.67 -33.00 -53.94
C GLY A 331 -53.35 -33.72 -53.65
N GLN A 332 -53.15 -34.91 -54.20
CA GLN A 332 -51.90 -35.67 -54.08
C GLN A 332 -50.73 -34.91 -54.73
N ALA A 333 -50.91 -34.38 -55.94
CA ALA A 333 -49.87 -33.59 -56.59
C ALA A 333 -49.47 -32.36 -55.75
N LYS A 334 -50.44 -31.66 -55.14
CA LYS A 334 -50.17 -30.54 -54.24
C LYS A 334 -49.49 -30.97 -52.93
N LEU A 335 -49.78 -32.18 -52.45
CA LEU A 335 -49.11 -32.73 -51.27
C LEU A 335 -47.65 -33.05 -51.61
N ASP A 336 -47.40 -33.71 -52.74
CA ASP A 336 -46.05 -34.03 -53.21
C ASP A 336 -45.22 -32.74 -53.40
N ASP A 337 -45.79 -31.70 -54.03
CA ASP A 337 -45.16 -30.37 -54.16
C ASP A 337 -44.83 -29.74 -52.80
N ALA A 338 -45.70 -29.89 -51.80
CA ALA A 338 -45.48 -29.39 -50.45
C ALA A 338 -44.43 -30.20 -49.68
N GLU A 339 -44.35 -31.51 -49.89
CA GLU A 339 -43.32 -32.39 -49.32
C GLU A 339 -41.93 -32.07 -49.91
N ASP A 340 -41.85 -31.83 -51.22
CA ASP A 340 -40.61 -31.39 -51.88
C ASP A 340 -40.17 -30.02 -51.38
N MET A 341 -41.10 -29.08 -51.22
CA MET A 341 -40.80 -27.76 -50.66
C MET A 341 -40.33 -27.86 -49.20
N LYS A 342 -40.98 -28.70 -48.39
CA LYS A 342 -40.56 -28.98 -47.01
C LYS A 342 -39.15 -29.56 -46.97
N LYS A 343 -38.84 -30.52 -47.84
CA LYS A 343 -37.51 -31.12 -47.95
C LYS A 343 -36.46 -30.08 -48.35
N CYS A 344 -36.75 -29.24 -49.35
CA CYS A 344 -35.86 -28.16 -49.77
C CYS A 344 -35.60 -27.14 -48.65
N LEU A 345 -36.64 -26.75 -47.89
CA LEU A 345 -36.49 -25.87 -46.74
C LEU A 345 -35.68 -26.54 -45.62
N HIS A 346 -35.92 -27.82 -45.36
CA HIS A 346 -35.18 -28.59 -44.35
C HIS A 346 -33.70 -28.72 -44.70
N ASP A 347 -33.37 -29.02 -45.94
CA ASP A 347 -31.98 -29.09 -46.40
C ASP A 347 -31.31 -27.71 -46.33
N ARG A 348 -32.02 -26.63 -46.68
CA ARG A 348 -31.53 -25.25 -46.48
C ARG A 348 -31.30 -24.91 -45.00
N CYS A 349 -32.18 -25.36 -44.10
CA CYS A 349 -31.99 -25.20 -42.65
C CYS A 349 -30.72 -25.90 -42.17
N LYS A 350 -30.47 -27.14 -42.62
CA LYS A 350 -29.23 -27.87 -42.30
C LYS A 350 -27.98 -27.18 -42.84
N ASP A 351 -28.02 -26.67 -44.07
CA ASP A 351 -26.87 -25.96 -44.66
C ASP A 351 -26.54 -24.70 -43.84
N MET A 352 -27.56 -23.94 -43.43
CA MET A 352 -27.38 -22.79 -42.54
C MET A 352 -26.86 -23.18 -41.16
N GLU A 353 -27.32 -24.29 -40.59
CA GLU A 353 -26.77 -24.81 -39.32
C GLU A 353 -25.30 -25.21 -39.45
N GLN A 354 -24.90 -25.82 -40.57
CA GLN A 354 -23.50 -26.14 -40.87
C GLN A 354 -22.66 -24.87 -41.04
N ASP A 355 -23.14 -23.88 -41.79
CA ASP A 355 -22.46 -22.59 -41.96
C ASP A 355 -22.28 -21.88 -40.61
N LEU A 356 -23.30 -21.88 -39.76
CA LEU A 356 -23.22 -21.33 -38.41
C LEU A 356 -22.20 -22.08 -37.55
N ALA A 357 -22.11 -23.41 -37.66
CA ALA A 357 -21.10 -24.20 -36.95
C ALA A 357 -19.68 -23.85 -37.42
N VAL A 358 -19.47 -23.69 -38.73
CA VAL A 358 -18.19 -23.27 -39.31
C VAL A 358 -17.81 -21.86 -38.86
N LEU A 359 -18.75 -20.90 -38.91
CA LEU A 359 -18.50 -19.53 -38.45
C LEU A 359 -18.19 -19.46 -36.95
N ARG A 360 -18.85 -20.29 -36.12
CA ARG A 360 -18.52 -20.43 -34.70
C ARG A 360 -17.11 -20.96 -34.48
N ALA A 361 -16.69 -21.98 -35.24
CA ALA A 361 -15.33 -22.52 -35.16
C ALA A 361 -14.27 -21.48 -35.58
N GLN A 362 -14.51 -20.74 -36.67
CA GLN A 362 -13.63 -19.66 -37.12
C GLN A 362 -13.53 -18.52 -36.11
N LEU A 363 -14.62 -18.19 -35.41
CA LEU A 363 -14.59 -17.17 -34.35
C LEU A 363 -13.69 -17.59 -33.19
N VAL A 364 -13.75 -18.87 -32.77
CA VAL A 364 -12.90 -19.41 -31.71
C VAL A 364 -11.43 -19.40 -32.15
N GLU A 365 -11.13 -19.84 -33.37
CA GLU A 365 -9.76 -19.80 -33.92
C GLU A 365 -9.22 -18.36 -33.97
N LYS A 366 -10.05 -17.41 -34.41
CA LYS A 366 -9.68 -15.98 -34.42
C LYS A 366 -9.39 -15.46 -33.01
N GLN A 367 -10.20 -15.82 -32.03
CA GLN A 367 -9.96 -15.45 -30.62
C GLN A 367 -8.66 -16.07 -30.10
N GLN A 368 -8.39 -17.34 -30.42
CA GLN A 368 -7.13 -17.98 -30.06
C GLN A 368 -5.93 -17.25 -30.65
N VAL A 369 -5.93 -17.00 -31.97
CA VAL A 369 -4.86 -16.25 -32.66
C VAL A 369 -4.71 -14.84 -32.10
N GLN A 370 -5.81 -14.20 -31.68
CA GLN A 370 -5.74 -12.90 -31.01
C GLN A 370 -5.02 -12.98 -29.66
N THR A 371 -5.35 -13.96 -28.81
CA THR A 371 -4.68 -14.14 -27.52
C THR A 371 -3.19 -14.50 -27.69
N GLU A 372 -2.85 -15.29 -28.70
CA GLU A 372 -1.47 -15.63 -29.04
C GLU A 372 -0.70 -14.40 -29.53
N ASN A 373 -1.31 -13.55 -30.36
CA ASN A 373 -0.72 -12.27 -30.77
C ASN A 373 -0.51 -11.32 -29.59
N GLU A 374 -1.47 -11.20 -28.68
CA GLU A 374 -1.32 -10.39 -27.46
C GLU A 374 -0.17 -10.90 -26.60
N LYS A 375 -0.03 -12.22 -26.45
CA LYS A 375 1.10 -12.84 -25.74
C LYS A 375 2.44 -12.56 -26.42
N LEU A 376 2.53 -12.75 -27.74
CA LEU A 376 3.76 -12.48 -28.50
C LEU A 376 4.12 -10.99 -28.47
N LYS A 377 3.13 -10.10 -28.52
CA LYS A 377 3.34 -8.66 -28.38
C LYS A 377 3.96 -8.31 -27.04
N LEU A 378 3.44 -8.86 -25.94
CA LEU A 378 4.03 -8.67 -24.61
C LEU A 378 5.46 -9.24 -24.52
N GLN A 379 5.73 -10.37 -25.17
CA GLN A 379 7.09 -10.92 -25.24
C GLN A 379 8.04 -10.00 -26.00
N VAL A 380 7.61 -9.47 -27.14
CA VAL A 380 8.38 -8.50 -27.94
C VAL A 380 8.61 -7.20 -27.15
N ASP A 381 7.59 -6.66 -26.50
CA ASP A 381 7.72 -5.45 -25.67
C ASP A 381 8.70 -5.64 -24.51
N SER A 382 8.69 -6.84 -23.90
CA SER A 382 9.66 -7.23 -22.88
C SER A 382 11.09 -7.30 -23.45
N MET A 383 11.29 -7.98 -24.58
CA MET A 383 12.60 -8.08 -25.24
C MET A 383 13.13 -6.72 -25.73
N VAL A 384 12.24 -5.86 -26.22
CA VAL A 384 12.59 -4.49 -26.63
C VAL A 384 13.01 -3.67 -25.40
N SER A 385 12.33 -3.84 -24.27
CA SER A 385 12.68 -3.15 -23.03
C SER A 385 14.03 -3.62 -22.47
N THR A 386 14.33 -4.93 -22.50
CA THR A 386 15.64 -5.44 -22.10
C THR A 386 16.75 -4.94 -23.03
N SER A 387 16.52 -4.97 -24.35
CA SER A 387 17.48 -4.47 -25.34
C SER A 387 17.77 -2.97 -25.17
N LYS A 388 16.74 -2.15 -24.90
CA LYS A 388 16.93 -0.71 -24.59
C LYS A 388 17.75 -0.48 -23.33
N MET A 389 17.54 -1.30 -22.28
CA MET A 389 18.32 -1.21 -21.04
C MET A 389 19.79 -1.59 -21.28
N GLU A 390 20.04 -2.66 -22.04
CA GLU A 390 21.39 -3.07 -22.44
C GLU A 390 22.09 -2.01 -23.29
N GLN A 391 21.39 -1.40 -24.24
CA GLN A 391 21.92 -0.31 -25.04
C GLN A 391 22.34 0.87 -24.17
N LYS A 392 21.48 1.30 -23.24
CA LYS A 392 21.81 2.39 -22.31
C LYS A 392 23.02 2.04 -21.44
N LYS A 393 23.09 0.81 -20.95
CA LYS A 393 24.24 0.32 -20.16
C LYS A 393 25.53 0.37 -20.98
N ALA A 394 25.50 -0.09 -22.24
CA ALA A 394 26.65 -0.03 -23.14
C ALA A 394 27.07 1.41 -23.48
N GLU A 395 26.11 2.33 -23.60
CA GLU A 395 26.40 3.75 -23.79
C GLU A 395 27.08 4.37 -22.55
N ASP A 396 26.62 4.03 -21.35
CA ASP A 396 27.22 4.50 -20.11
C ASP A 396 28.62 3.89 -19.89
N GLU A 397 28.82 2.61 -20.22
CA GLU A 397 30.15 1.98 -20.24
C GLU A 397 31.09 2.66 -21.25
N ARG A 398 30.60 3.02 -22.45
CA ARG A 398 31.37 3.77 -23.44
C ARG A 398 31.76 5.16 -22.93
N LYS A 399 30.86 5.87 -22.24
CA LYS A 399 31.17 7.16 -21.61
C LYS A 399 32.24 7.01 -20.53
N ASN A 400 32.10 6.02 -19.66
CA ASN A 400 33.10 5.73 -18.61
C ASN A 400 34.46 5.38 -19.22
N GLN A 401 34.48 4.58 -20.29
CA GLN A 401 35.72 4.26 -21.00
C GLN A 401 36.34 5.50 -21.65
N ALA A 402 35.53 6.40 -22.22
CA ALA A 402 36.01 7.65 -22.79
C ALA A 402 36.61 8.57 -21.72
N GLN A 403 35.94 8.73 -20.57
CA GLN A 403 36.44 9.47 -19.42
C GLN A 403 37.77 8.88 -18.92
N LEU A 404 37.85 7.56 -18.75
CA LEU A 404 39.08 6.91 -18.31
C LEU A 404 40.23 7.11 -19.30
N LYS A 405 39.95 7.11 -20.62
CA LYS A 405 40.95 7.41 -21.65
C LYS A 405 41.41 8.87 -21.59
N GLU A 406 40.50 9.80 -21.34
CA GLU A 406 40.82 11.23 -21.17
C GLU A 406 41.69 11.46 -19.92
N GLU A 407 41.31 10.88 -18.78
CA GLU A 407 42.09 10.94 -17.54
C GLU A 407 43.48 10.33 -17.70
N TYR A 408 43.58 9.16 -18.35
CA TYR A 408 44.87 8.53 -18.65
C TYR A 408 45.74 9.41 -19.56
N THR A 409 45.14 10.01 -20.60
CA THR A 409 45.85 10.91 -21.51
C THR A 409 46.38 12.12 -20.77
N LYS A 410 45.55 12.73 -19.93
CA LYS A 410 45.96 13.86 -19.09
C LYS A 410 47.09 13.49 -18.13
N LEU A 411 47.01 12.34 -17.46
CA LEU A 411 48.07 11.86 -16.58
C LEU A 411 49.38 11.62 -17.35
N TYR A 412 49.29 11.11 -18.57
CA TYR A 412 50.45 10.91 -19.45
C TYR A 412 51.07 12.25 -19.88
N GLU A 413 50.26 13.26 -20.20
CA GLU A 413 50.70 14.62 -20.48
C GLU A 413 51.40 15.25 -19.26
N ASP A 414 50.79 15.14 -18.07
CA ASP A 414 51.34 15.62 -16.80
C ASP A 414 52.69 14.95 -16.49
N TYR A 415 52.79 13.64 -16.71
CA TYR A 415 54.03 12.88 -16.57
C TYR A 415 55.13 13.38 -17.52
N ASN A 416 54.79 13.61 -18.79
CA ASN A 416 55.74 14.14 -19.77
C ASN A 416 56.20 15.55 -19.41
N LEU A 417 55.30 16.40 -18.90
CA LEU A 417 55.62 17.75 -18.45
C LEU A 417 56.57 17.71 -17.23
N LEU A 418 56.31 16.83 -16.26
CA LEU A 418 57.21 16.60 -15.12
C LEU A 418 58.58 16.06 -15.55
N LYS A 419 58.62 15.17 -16.54
CA LYS A 419 59.86 14.64 -17.12
C LYS A 419 60.65 15.72 -17.86
N GLN A 420 59.98 16.67 -18.52
CA GLN A 420 60.62 17.84 -19.12
C GLN A 420 61.15 18.81 -18.06
N LYS A 421 60.36 19.12 -17.02
CA LYS A 421 60.79 19.97 -15.89
C LYS A 421 61.98 19.38 -15.13
N LYS A 422 62.08 18.06 -15.00
CA LYS A 422 63.27 17.39 -14.42
C LYS A 422 64.55 17.47 -15.28
N LYS A 423 64.44 17.87 -16.56
CA LYS A 423 65.61 18.13 -17.42
C LYS A 423 66.11 19.58 -17.34
N GLU A 424 65.37 20.48 -16.70
CA GLU A 424 65.87 21.81 -16.31
C GLU A 424 66.67 21.68 -14.99
N PRO A 425 67.85 22.34 -14.87
CA PRO A 425 68.70 22.12 -13.72
C PRO A 425 68.14 22.86 -12.49
N VAL A 426 67.89 22.06 -11.44
CA VAL A 426 67.92 22.44 -10.01
C VAL A 426 66.99 23.61 -9.64
N VAL A 427 65.85 23.27 -9.02
CA VAL A 427 65.06 24.19 -8.17
C VAL A 427 66.05 24.97 -7.32
N SER A 428 66.06 26.30 -7.46
CA SER A 428 67.01 27.14 -6.73
C SER A 428 66.90 26.84 -5.23
N SER A 429 68.02 26.80 -4.51
CA SER A 429 68.03 26.47 -3.07
C SER A 429 67.03 27.33 -2.28
N ASP A 430 66.80 28.56 -2.74
CA ASP A 430 65.83 29.50 -2.16
C ASP A 430 64.37 29.10 -2.40
N GLU A 431 64.04 28.53 -3.56
CA GLU A 431 62.69 27.98 -3.83
C GLU A 431 62.41 26.74 -2.97
N LEU A 432 63.41 25.87 -2.76
CA LEU A 432 63.27 24.74 -1.84
C LEU A 432 63.03 25.22 -0.41
N ILE A 433 63.80 26.19 0.07
CA ILE A 433 63.61 26.77 1.41
C ILE A 433 62.22 27.40 1.55
N GLN A 434 61.73 28.12 0.54
CA GLN A 434 60.38 28.68 0.55
C GLN A 434 59.28 27.61 0.55
N LEU A 435 59.47 26.50 -0.18
CA LEU A 435 58.53 25.38 -0.19
C LEU A 435 58.52 24.64 1.17
N TYR A 436 59.67 24.43 1.79
CA TYR A 436 59.73 23.86 3.15
C TYR A 436 59.07 24.77 4.18
N ALA A 437 59.34 26.09 4.15
CA ALA A 437 58.68 27.04 5.04
C ALA A 437 57.16 27.06 4.84
N ARG A 438 56.68 26.92 3.60
CA ARG A 438 55.24 26.83 3.29
C ARG A 438 54.64 25.51 3.76
N LEU A 439 55.39 24.40 3.66
CA LEU A 439 54.97 23.11 4.18
C LEU A 439 54.84 23.14 5.69
N ASP A 440 55.86 23.64 6.41
CA ASP A 440 55.84 23.78 7.87
C ASP A 440 54.67 24.65 8.34
N ALA A 441 54.43 25.78 7.66
CA ALA A 441 53.30 26.65 7.97
C ALA A 441 51.95 25.95 7.72
N ALA A 442 51.84 25.13 6.67
CA ALA A 442 50.64 24.35 6.39
C ALA A 442 50.44 23.24 7.42
N GLU A 443 51.49 22.55 7.84
CA GLU A 443 51.47 21.53 8.89
C GLU A 443 51.05 22.11 10.25
N GLN A 444 51.61 23.26 10.63
CA GLN A 444 51.20 23.99 11.83
C GLN A 444 49.73 24.43 11.75
N ALA A 445 49.28 24.94 10.60
CA ALA A 445 47.89 25.31 10.41
C ALA A 445 46.94 24.11 10.50
N LEU A 446 47.36 22.94 10.00
CA LEU A 446 46.61 21.68 10.15
C LEU A 446 46.57 21.23 11.61
N ALA A 447 47.69 21.31 12.34
CA ALA A 447 47.73 20.99 13.77
C ALA A 447 46.79 21.88 14.59
N VAL A 448 46.76 23.19 14.32
CA VAL A 448 45.84 24.14 14.98
C VAL A 448 44.38 23.81 14.64
N LYS A 449 44.08 23.49 13.37
CA LYS A 449 42.74 23.04 12.97
C LYS A 449 42.35 21.72 13.66
N GLN A 450 43.28 20.78 13.79
CA GLN A 450 43.04 19.51 14.47
C GLN A 450 42.74 19.72 15.95
N GLN A 451 43.54 20.55 16.64
CA GLN A 451 43.24 20.95 18.02
C GLN A 451 41.85 21.59 18.12
N LYS A 452 41.48 22.47 17.17
CA LYS A 452 40.17 23.10 17.20
C LYS A 452 39.02 22.11 16.99
N ILE A 453 39.22 21.12 16.12
CA ILE A 453 38.26 20.02 15.91
C ILE A 453 38.09 19.24 17.21
N ASP A 454 39.16 18.95 17.93
CA ASP A 454 39.10 18.16 19.16
C ASP A 454 38.45 18.95 20.31
N GLU A 455 38.70 20.26 20.41
CA GLU A 455 37.95 21.17 21.30
C GLU A 455 36.45 21.15 20.96
N MET A 456 36.10 21.31 19.68
CA MET A 456 34.71 21.31 19.24
C MET A 456 34.02 19.97 19.50
N LYS A 457 34.72 18.83 19.31
CA LYS A 457 34.19 17.50 19.65
C LYS A 457 33.92 17.38 21.14
N GLN A 458 34.83 17.89 21.99
CA GLN A 458 34.64 17.87 23.43
C GLN A 458 33.43 18.71 23.84
N ASP A 459 33.28 19.91 23.26
CA ASP A 459 32.13 20.78 23.53
C ASP A 459 30.82 20.17 23.00
N PHE A 460 30.86 19.54 21.83
CA PHE A 460 29.72 18.82 21.28
C PHE A 460 29.27 17.70 22.23
N TYR A 461 30.19 16.89 22.74
CA TYR A 461 29.88 15.83 23.69
C TYR A 461 29.27 16.36 25.00
N LYS A 462 29.77 17.48 25.52
CA LYS A 462 29.16 18.14 26.70
C LYS A 462 27.75 18.63 26.38
N LYS A 463 27.53 19.20 25.19
CA LYS A 463 26.21 19.68 24.77
C LYS A 463 25.23 18.53 24.51
N GLU A 464 25.68 17.39 24.02
CA GLU A 464 24.86 16.18 23.92
C GLU A 464 24.37 15.73 25.32
N GLN A 465 25.26 15.71 26.32
CA GLN A 465 24.85 15.39 27.69
C GLN A 465 23.82 16.40 28.24
N GLU A 466 23.98 17.70 27.96
CA GLU A 466 22.98 18.70 28.34
C GLU A 466 21.64 18.48 27.61
N LEU A 467 21.65 18.11 26.33
CA LEU A 467 20.43 17.83 25.56
C LEU A 467 19.67 16.62 26.10
N ASP A 468 20.37 15.58 26.57
CA ASP A 468 19.73 14.43 27.22
C ASP A 468 18.89 14.86 28.43
N THR A 469 19.33 15.89 29.19
CA THR A 469 18.53 16.42 30.32
C THR A 469 17.23 17.08 29.88
N ILE A 470 17.18 17.69 28.68
CA ILE A 470 15.96 18.29 28.15
C ILE A 470 14.90 17.23 27.89
N SER A 471 15.31 16.04 27.40
CA SER A 471 14.38 14.93 27.20
C SER A 471 13.70 14.49 28.51
N VAL A 472 14.46 14.48 29.61
CA VAL A 472 13.95 14.17 30.96
C VAL A 472 13.00 15.26 31.45
N PHE A 473 13.36 16.54 31.32
CA PHE A 473 12.48 17.64 31.72
C PHE A 473 11.19 17.68 30.90
N LYS A 474 11.25 17.34 29.61
CA LYS A 474 10.06 17.23 28.77
C LYS A 474 9.14 16.10 29.24
N ALA A 475 9.70 14.91 29.49
CA ALA A 475 8.94 13.79 30.04
C ALA A 475 8.33 14.14 31.41
N GLN A 476 9.08 14.85 32.27
CA GLN A 476 8.57 15.33 33.55
C GLN A 476 7.39 16.30 33.38
N ALA A 477 7.48 17.26 32.46
CA ALA A 477 6.39 18.19 32.17
C ALA A 477 5.15 17.47 31.62
N GLU A 478 5.33 16.47 30.75
CA GLU A 478 4.24 15.64 30.23
C GLU A 478 3.53 14.87 31.35
N VAL A 479 4.29 14.21 32.25
CA VAL A 479 3.74 13.50 33.42
C VAL A 479 2.96 14.46 34.32
N TYR A 480 3.53 15.61 34.70
CA TYR A 480 2.83 16.58 35.54
C TYR A 480 1.58 17.16 34.88
N SER A 481 1.61 17.41 33.57
CA SER A 481 0.43 17.88 32.86
C SER A 481 -0.66 16.81 32.84
N SER A 482 -0.30 15.55 32.60
CA SER A 482 -1.22 14.41 32.62
C SER A 482 -1.83 14.22 34.00
N ASP A 483 -1.02 14.25 35.06
CA ASP A 483 -1.46 14.12 36.45
C ASP A 483 -2.39 15.27 36.83
N PHE A 484 -2.07 16.50 36.40
CA PHE A 484 -2.93 17.66 36.62
C PHE A 484 -4.31 17.50 35.96
N TYR A 485 -4.37 17.04 34.70
CA TYR A 485 -5.64 16.80 34.01
C TYR A 485 -6.43 15.64 34.63
N ALA A 486 -5.74 14.57 35.05
CA ALA A 486 -6.37 13.45 35.75
C ALA A 486 -6.99 13.90 37.09
N GLU A 487 -6.24 14.66 37.89
CA GLU A 487 -6.71 15.23 39.17
C GLU A 487 -7.90 16.17 38.96
N ARG A 488 -7.84 17.02 37.93
CA ARG A 488 -8.94 17.91 37.58
C ARG A 488 -10.20 17.12 37.22
N ALA A 489 -10.10 16.12 36.35
CA ALA A 489 -11.24 15.29 35.97
C ALA A 489 -11.80 14.51 37.15
N ALA A 490 -10.95 14.03 38.07
CA ALA A 490 -11.37 13.39 39.30
C ALA A 490 -12.15 14.36 40.20
N ARG A 491 -11.64 15.60 40.37
CA ARG A 491 -12.34 16.65 41.12
C ARG A 491 -13.67 17.04 40.52
N GLU A 492 -13.74 17.21 39.20
CA GLU A 492 -14.99 17.52 38.50
C GLU A 492 -16.04 16.44 38.74
N LYS A 493 -15.68 15.15 38.64
CA LYS A 493 -16.59 14.04 38.99
C LYS A 493 -17.06 14.07 40.45
N ILE A 494 -16.14 14.33 41.39
CA ILE A 494 -16.51 14.46 42.81
C ILE A 494 -17.47 15.64 43.00
N HIS A 495 -17.24 16.75 42.31
CA HIS A 495 -18.12 17.92 42.34
C HIS A 495 -19.51 17.61 41.78
N GLU A 496 -19.59 16.93 40.63
CA GLU A 496 -20.86 16.48 40.04
C GLU A 496 -21.63 15.55 40.98
N GLU A 497 -20.96 14.56 41.59
CA GLU A 497 -21.57 13.66 42.56
C GLU A 497 -22.05 14.40 43.82
N ARG A 498 -21.26 15.37 44.30
CA ARG A 498 -21.63 16.23 45.43
C ARG A 498 -22.89 17.03 45.12
N GLU A 499 -22.99 17.63 43.93
CA GLU A 499 -24.19 18.38 43.51
C GLU A 499 -25.41 17.46 43.34
N ARG A 500 -25.21 16.26 42.81
CA ARG A 500 -26.27 15.24 42.72
C ARG A 500 -26.79 14.83 44.11
N LEU A 501 -25.90 14.61 45.08
CA LEU A 501 -26.29 14.27 46.44
C LEU A 501 -26.94 15.46 47.16
N ALA A 502 -26.47 16.69 46.93
CA ALA A 502 -27.06 17.89 47.50
C ALA A 502 -28.51 18.09 47.02
N THR A 503 -28.78 17.92 45.72
CA THR A 503 -30.14 18.01 45.17
C THR A 503 -31.07 16.92 45.71
N GLN A 504 -30.58 15.69 45.88
CA GLN A 504 -31.36 14.61 46.53
C GLN A 504 -31.66 14.93 48.00
N LEU A 505 -30.68 15.46 48.73
CA LEU A 505 -30.84 15.85 50.12
C LEU A 505 -31.86 16.99 50.27
N ASP A 506 -31.82 17.98 49.38
CA ASP A 506 -32.81 19.07 49.35
C ASP A 506 -34.22 18.57 49.02
N PHE A 507 -34.35 17.59 48.11
CA PHE A 507 -35.62 16.94 47.82
C PHE A 507 -36.19 16.22 49.06
N VAL A 508 -35.37 15.42 49.75
CA VAL A 508 -35.78 14.73 50.99
C VAL A 508 -36.11 15.73 52.10
N LYS A 509 -35.33 16.81 52.25
CA LYS A 509 -35.65 17.89 53.20
C LYS A 509 -37.00 18.53 52.91
N LYS A 510 -37.31 18.82 51.65
CA LYS A 510 -38.62 19.37 51.24
C LYS A 510 -39.76 18.39 51.56
N GLN A 511 -39.59 17.10 51.27
CA GLN A 511 -40.59 16.08 51.63
C GLN A 511 -40.80 15.99 53.15
N ASN A 512 -39.73 16.03 53.95
CA ASN A 512 -39.84 16.04 55.40
C ASN A 512 -40.54 17.30 55.93
N SER A 513 -40.21 18.49 55.39
CA SER A 513 -40.90 19.73 55.73
C SER A 513 -42.39 19.64 55.39
N GLN A 514 -42.73 19.11 54.21
CA GLN A 514 -44.12 18.91 53.79
C GLN A 514 -44.86 17.96 54.74
N LEU A 515 -44.27 16.82 55.10
CA LEU A 515 -44.87 15.88 56.06
C LEU A 515 -45.02 16.50 57.45
N GLN A 516 -44.06 17.33 57.89
CA GLN A 516 -44.15 18.05 59.16
C GLN A 516 -45.26 19.11 59.12
N GLU A 517 -45.40 19.86 58.02
CA GLU A 517 -46.49 20.80 57.80
C GLU A 517 -47.85 20.08 57.76
N GLU A 518 -47.94 18.91 57.13
CA GLU A 518 -49.13 18.06 57.13
C GLU A 518 -49.49 17.60 58.55
N LEU A 519 -48.52 17.12 59.33
CA LEU A 519 -48.70 16.74 60.74
C LEU A 519 -49.17 17.93 61.59
N GLU A 520 -48.54 19.10 61.43
CA GLU A 520 -48.95 20.32 62.12
C GLU A 520 -50.35 20.77 61.68
N SER A 521 -50.68 20.66 60.40
CA SER A 521 -52.00 21.02 59.88
C SER A 521 -53.08 20.12 60.46
N LEU A 522 -52.85 18.80 60.54
CA LEU A 522 -53.74 17.84 61.18
C LEU A 522 -53.86 18.12 62.68
N GLY A 523 -52.74 18.45 63.35
CA GLY A 523 -52.74 18.87 64.75
C GLY A 523 -53.56 20.13 64.99
N ARG A 524 -53.41 21.16 64.13
CA ARG A 524 -54.20 22.40 64.17
C ARG A 524 -55.67 22.16 63.84
N GLN A 525 -55.99 21.33 62.85
CA GLN A 525 -57.36 20.94 62.52
C GLN A 525 -58.03 20.22 63.70
N SER A 526 -57.33 19.26 64.32
CA SER A 526 -57.79 18.56 65.53
C SER A 526 -58.03 19.52 66.71
N LEU A 527 -57.09 20.44 66.97
CA LEU A 527 -57.25 21.47 68.00
C LEU A 527 -58.42 22.41 67.70
N ASN A 528 -58.56 22.87 66.46
CA ASN A 528 -59.68 23.74 66.05
C ASN A 528 -61.02 23.02 66.19
N GLU A 529 -61.09 21.73 65.89
CA GLU A 529 -62.30 20.92 66.13
C GLU A 529 -62.60 20.82 67.63
N MET A 530 -61.59 20.56 68.46
CA MET A 530 -61.73 20.57 69.92
C MET A 530 -62.18 21.93 70.44
N GLN A 531 -61.62 23.03 69.93
CA GLN A 531 -61.92 24.39 70.38
C GLN A 531 -63.31 24.87 69.93
N ARG A 532 -63.76 24.45 68.73
CA ARG A 532 -65.16 24.65 68.28
C ARG A 532 -66.17 23.95 69.20
N ARG A 533 -65.77 22.90 69.90
CA ARG A 533 -66.59 22.28 70.94
C ARG A 533 -66.62 23.07 72.27
N HIS A 534 -65.78 24.12 72.47
CA HIS A 534 -65.52 24.70 73.81
C HIS A 534 -65.45 26.23 74.03
N VAL A 535 -65.48 27.16 73.04
CA VAL A 535 -65.23 28.60 73.35
C VAL A 535 -66.46 29.48 73.56
N SER A 536 -66.55 30.10 74.75
CA SER A 536 -67.20 31.40 75.02
C SER A 536 -66.67 32.11 76.29
N ARG A 537 -66.39 33.42 76.11
CA ARG A 537 -66.59 34.55 77.06
C ARG A 537 -65.51 34.90 78.12
N GLY A 538 -64.70 35.92 77.80
CA GLY A 538 -64.88 37.26 78.41
C GLY A 538 -63.80 37.87 79.34
N ALA A 539 -63.18 38.98 78.85
CA ALA A 539 -63.02 40.31 79.49
C ALA A 539 -61.80 40.70 80.40
N SER A 540 -60.76 41.34 79.81
CA SER A 540 -60.35 42.79 79.79
C SER A 540 -60.21 43.71 81.06
N PRO A 541 -59.46 44.85 81.00
CA PRO A 541 -58.22 45.09 81.78
C PRO A 541 -58.06 46.50 82.42
N GLY A 542 -56.94 46.77 83.10
CA GLY A 542 -56.43 48.11 83.45
C GLY A 542 -55.16 48.00 84.31
N GLY A 543 -54.11 48.80 84.21
CA GLY A 543 -53.72 49.91 83.35
C GLY A 543 -52.26 50.30 83.70
N GLY A 544 -51.49 50.79 82.74
CA GLY A 544 -50.11 51.27 82.95
C GLY A 544 -49.16 50.98 81.76
N PRO A 545 -48.76 51.99 80.96
CA PRO A 545 -48.05 51.79 79.69
C PRO A 545 -46.52 51.97 79.78
N GLN A 546 -45.81 51.18 78.97
CA GLN A 546 -44.56 51.47 78.23
C GLN A 546 -43.28 51.76 79.07
N GLY A 547 -42.17 51.04 78.95
CA GLY A 547 -41.82 49.97 78.03
C GLY A 547 -40.55 49.27 78.51
N ALA A 548 -40.71 47.97 78.78
CA ALA A 548 -39.65 46.98 78.76
C ALA A 548 -40.24 45.73 78.10
N ARG A 549 -39.46 45.11 77.22
CA ARG A 549 -39.67 43.76 76.65
C ARG A 549 -40.74 43.63 75.54
N GLY A 550 -40.27 43.60 74.30
CA GLY A 550 -40.57 42.48 73.39
C GLY A 550 -39.23 41.84 73.02
N ALA A 551 -39.04 40.55 72.84
CA ALA A 551 -39.88 39.38 73.01
C ALA A 551 -38.92 38.19 73.21
N GLU A 552 -39.17 37.33 74.19
CA GLU A 552 -38.54 36.00 74.25
C GLU A 552 -39.34 35.06 73.33
N GLY A 553 -38.81 34.83 72.14
CA GLY A 553 -39.05 33.63 71.34
C GLY A 553 -37.73 32.87 71.29
N ARG A 554 -37.69 31.72 71.99
CA ARG A 554 -36.51 30.89 72.22
C ARG A 554 -35.80 30.51 70.91
N ASP A 555 -34.52 30.85 70.80
CA ASP A 555 -33.56 30.09 69.99
C ASP A 555 -32.58 29.39 70.93
N TRP A 556 -32.53 28.08 70.78
CA TRP A 556 -31.82 27.10 71.60
C TRP A 556 -30.31 27.02 71.30
N GLU A 557 -29.63 28.16 71.17
CA GLU A 557 -28.21 28.15 70.78
C GLU A 557 -27.39 29.22 71.50
N LYS A 558 -27.44 29.19 72.84
CA LYS A 558 -26.38 29.72 73.70
C LYS A 558 -25.74 28.57 74.45
N GLN A 559 -24.86 27.85 73.76
CA GLN A 559 -23.78 27.12 74.41
C GLN A 559 -22.59 27.04 73.45
N LEU A 560 -21.48 27.63 73.89
CA LEU A 560 -20.12 27.64 73.31
C LEU A 560 -19.77 28.79 72.35
N ASN A 561 -19.95 30.05 72.80
CA ASN A 561 -19.23 31.18 72.20
C ASN A 561 -17.81 31.22 72.80
N ILE A 562 -16.88 30.48 72.21
CA ILE A 562 -15.44 30.61 72.46
C ILE A 562 -15.01 31.96 71.86
N PRO A 563 -14.20 32.81 72.52
CA PRO A 563 -13.67 34.02 71.90
C PRO A 563 -12.87 33.63 70.65
N GLU A 564 -13.36 33.98 69.45
CA GLU A 564 -12.84 33.46 68.18
C GLU A 564 -11.38 33.85 67.86
N HIS A 565 -10.79 34.79 68.61
CA HIS A 565 -9.44 35.29 68.34
C HIS A 565 -8.60 35.45 69.63
N ALA A 566 -8.45 34.39 70.42
CA ALA A 566 -7.60 34.40 71.61
C ALA A 566 -6.31 33.59 71.41
N CYS A 567 -5.16 34.16 71.79
CA CYS A 567 -3.89 33.44 71.76
C CYS A 567 -3.88 32.32 72.82
N PRO A 568 -3.64 31.05 72.46
CA PRO A 568 -3.71 29.94 73.42
C PRO A 568 -2.57 29.95 74.47
N LYS A 569 -1.50 30.73 74.29
CA LYS A 569 -0.37 30.80 75.25
C LYS A 569 -0.58 31.85 76.34
N CYS A 570 -1.02 33.06 75.97
CA CYS A 570 -1.17 34.19 76.89
C CYS A 570 -2.64 34.60 77.13
N ASN A 571 -3.58 33.98 76.42
CA ASN A 571 -5.02 34.22 76.50
C ASN A 571 -5.44 35.68 76.20
N GLU A 572 -4.62 36.41 75.45
CA GLU A 572 -4.89 37.76 74.97
C GLU A 572 -5.91 37.70 73.82
N ILE A 573 -6.98 38.49 73.94
CA ILE A 573 -8.07 38.55 72.96
C ILE A 573 -7.73 39.64 71.95
N LEU A 574 -7.59 39.24 70.69
CA LEU A 574 -7.21 40.12 69.61
C LEU A 574 -8.43 40.43 68.73
N PRO A 575 -8.48 41.62 68.11
CA PRO A 575 -9.67 42.11 67.42
C PRO A 575 -10.00 41.33 66.14
N ASP A 576 -9.04 40.63 65.54
CA ASP A 576 -9.17 39.91 64.28
C ASP A 576 -8.11 38.80 64.13
N LEU A 577 -8.29 37.95 63.12
CA LEU A 577 -7.44 36.78 62.84
C LEU A 577 -6.01 37.16 62.41
N ASP A 578 -5.82 38.26 61.67
CA ASP A 578 -4.49 38.69 61.22
C ASP A 578 -3.66 39.17 62.42
N SER A 579 -4.30 39.92 63.32
CA SER A 579 -3.71 40.32 64.60
C SER A 579 -3.32 39.11 65.45
N LEU A 580 -4.15 38.06 65.50
CA LEU A 580 -3.83 36.80 66.18
C LEU A 580 -2.66 36.06 65.52
N GLN A 581 -2.61 36.01 64.19
CA GLN A 581 -1.59 35.26 63.46
C GLN A 581 -0.20 35.90 63.60
N ILE A 582 -0.12 37.23 63.64
CA ILE A 582 1.10 37.98 63.97
C ILE A 582 1.51 37.71 65.42
N HIS A 583 0.57 37.87 66.36
CA HIS A 583 0.84 37.67 67.78
C HIS A 583 1.32 36.24 68.10
N ILE A 584 0.73 35.21 67.49
CA ILE A 584 1.16 33.81 67.70
C ILE A 584 2.61 33.60 67.24
N MET A 585 3.05 34.27 66.17
CA MET A 585 4.43 34.16 65.68
C MET A 585 5.44 34.68 66.71
N ASP A 586 5.12 35.79 67.37
CA ASP A 586 5.97 36.39 68.42
C ASP A 586 5.81 35.69 69.78
N CYS A 587 4.62 35.17 70.07
CA CYS A 587 4.31 34.56 71.35
C CYS A 587 4.79 33.10 71.45
N ILE A 588 5.08 32.39 70.35
CA ILE A 588 5.58 31.00 70.39
C ILE A 588 7.09 30.89 70.69
N ILE A 589 7.88 31.94 70.44
CA ILE A 589 9.27 32.06 70.90
C ILE A 589 9.30 32.24 72.43
#